data_AF-A0A9P7W4K9-F1
#
_entry.id   AF-A0A9P7W4K9-F1
#
_cell.length_a   1.000
_cell.length_b   1.000
_cell.length_c   1.000
_cell.angle_alpha   90.00
_cell.angle_beta   90.00
_cell.angle_gamma   90.00
#
_symmetry.space_group_name_H-M   'P 1'
#
loop_
_entity.id
_entity.type
_entity.pdbx_description
1 polymer ?
#
loop_
_entity_poly.entity_id
_entity_poly.type
_entity_poly.pdbx_seq_one_letter_code
_entity_poly.pdbx_strand_id
1 'polypeptide(L)'
;MFLLLTLPILALAQIKNLVNLRGQLDRCCFRQQRQIPWLVCTAQYANLTLFPFARFSATCSNRIIYWPFPSVFESQRPLYLAENDNGSIVLDARETLYTQWIGTNDPGRYSILTGSNDASIVDVVKCMVVDWTKVLYKDGARNSLVQNMIPLNSTILYA
;
A
#
# COMPACT_ATOMS: atom_id res chain seq x y z
N MET A 1 0.48 7.84 -34.39
CA MET A 1 -0.80 8.34 -33.82
C MET A 1 -1.06 7.62 -32.50
N PHE A 2 -0.34 7.99 -31.44
CA PHE A 2 -0.44 7.42 -30.07
C PHE A 2 -0.23 8.55 -29.05
N LEU A 3 -0.78 9.72 -29.35
CA LEU A 3 -0.56 10.95 -28.61
C LEU A 3 -1.93 11.47 -28.13
N LEU A 4 -2.58 10.79 -27.17
CA LEU A 4 -3.86 11.27 -26.63
C LEU A 4 -4.25 10.72 -25.23
N LEU A 5 -3.35 10.14 -24.43
CA LEU A 5 -3.69 9.65 -23.08
C LEU A 5 -2.71 10.03 -21.94
N THR A 6 -1.74 10.93 -22.16
CA THR A 6 -0.79 11.35 -21.13
C THR A 6 -1.15 12.69 -20.47
N LEU A 7 -2.44 12.97 -20.27
CA LEU A 7 -2.82 13.89 -19.20
C LEU A 7 -2.71 13.08 -17.90
N PRO A 8 -1.85 13.48 -16.95
CA PRO A 8 -1.60 12.66 -15.78
C PRO A 8 -2.91 12.58 -15.00
N ILE A 9 -3.34 11.38 -14.66
CA ILE A 9 -4.53 11.11 -13.83
C ILE A 9 -4.51 11.96 -12.55
N LEU A 10 -3.32 12.35 -12.08
CA LEU A 10 -3.07 13.28 -10.98
C LEU A 10 -3.55 14.73 -11.23
N ALA A 11 -3.53 15.22 -12.47
CA ALA A 11 -4.01 16.56 -12.82
C ALA A 11 -5.54 16.66 -12.91
N LEU A 12 -6.24 15.55 -13.18
CA LEU A 12 -7.70 15.51 -13.27
C LEU A 12 -8.40 15.64 -11.90
N ALA A 13 -7.71 15.28 -10.81
CA ALA A 13 -8.25 15.30 -9.45
C ALA A 13 -7.59 16.32 -8.51
N GLN A 14 -6.69 17.19 -9.02
CA GLN A 14 -5.88 18.12 -8.20
C GLN A 14 -5.33 17.46 -6.92
N ILE A 15 -4.74 16.27 -7.06
CA ILE A 15 -4.18 15.54 -5.91
C ILE A 15 -3.03 16.35 -5.33
N LYS A 16 -3.04 16.56 -4.01
CA LYS A 16 -1.99 17.25 -3.24
C LYS A 16 -1.30 16.33 -2.25
N ASN A 17 -2.00 15.31 -1.76
CA ASN A 17 -1.51 14.41 -0.72
C ASN A 17 -1.40 12.98 -1.23
N LEU A 18 -0.36 12.28 -0.81
CA LEU A 18 -0.14 10.87 -1.07
C LEU A 18 -0.03 10.11 0.25
N VAL A 19 -1.06 9.33 0.59
CA VAL A 19 -1.07 8.47 1.78
C VAL A 19 -0.69 7.07 1.35
N ASN A 20 0.35 6.51 1.97
CA ASN A 20 0.80 5.16 1.65
C ASN A 20 0.73 4.23 2.85
N LEU A 21 -0.06 3.17 2.69
CA LEU A 21 -0.18 2.04 3.59
C LEU A 21 0.51 0.89 2.84
N ARG A 22 1.64 0.36 3.28
CA ARG A 22 2.42 -0.67 2.54
C ARG A 22 3.20 -1.57 3.48
N GLY A 23 3.41 -2.80 3.05
CA GLY A 23 4.41 -3.76 3.53
C GLY A 23 5.87 -3.56 3.09
N GLN A 24 6.31 -2.37 2.65
CA GLN A 24 7.75 -2.05 2.49
C GLN A 24 7.93 -0.55 2.17
N LEU A 25 8.14 0.26 3.19
CA LEU A 25 8.93 1.48 3.05
C LEU A 25 9.95 1.43 4.18
N ASP A 26 10.92 0.55 4.03
CA ASP A 26 12.19 0.72 4.71
C ASP A 26 13.23 0.61 3.58
N ARG A 27 13.73 1.70 3.00
CA ARG A 27 14.22 2.89 3.69
C ARG A 27 14.28 4.10 2.78
N CYS A 28 13.87 5.26 3.28
CA CYS A 28 14.43 6.55 2.82
C CYS A 28 15.92 6.74 3.25
N CYS A 29 16.54 5.72 3.84
CA CYS A 29 17.94 5.68 4.29
C CYS A 29 18.50 4.22 4.31
N PHE A 30 18.74 3.58 3.16
CA PHE A 30 19.82 2.58 3.04
C PHE A 30 20.95 3.30 2.31
N ARG A 31 21.91 3.86 3.07
CA ARG A 31 23.10 4.55 2.52
C ARG A 31 23.96 3.69 1.56
N GLN A 32 23.66 2.41 1.39
CA GLN A 32 24.43 1.48 0.56
C GLN A 32 23.82 1.19 -0.83
N GLN A 33 22.55 1.49 -1.07
CA GLN A 33 21.87 1.19 -2.33
C GLN A 33 21.14 2.46 -2.78
N ARG A 34 21.60 3.11 -3.85
CA ARG A 34 21.08 4.39 -4.40
C ARG A 34 19.65 4.30 -4.98
N GLN A 35 18.75 3.54 -4.36
CA GLN A 35 17.41 3.27 -4.86
C GLN A 35 16.40 4.11 -4.07
N ILE A 36 15.79 5.08 -4.74
CA ILE A 36 14.71 5.90 -4.18
C ILE A 36 13.41 5.11 -4.34
N PRO A 37 12.62 4.87 -3.27
CA PRO A 37 11.33 4.21 -3.38
C PRO A 37 10.41 4.96 -4.35
N TRP A 38 9.64 4.22 -5.16
CA TRP A 38 8.80 4.82 -6.19
C TRP A 38 7.85 5.90 -5.65
N LEU A 39 7.35 5.75 -4.41
CA LEU A 39 6.48 6.73 -3.74
C LEU A 39 7.16 8.08 -3.50
N VAL A 40 8.45 8.07 -3.15
CA VAL A 40 9.24 9.29 -2.98
C VAL A 40 9.44 9.96 -4.33
N CYS A 41 9.77 9.19 -5.36
CA CYS A 41 9.83 9.70 -6.73
C CYS A 41 8.50 10.30 -7.16
N THR A 42 7.38 9.59 -6.99
CA THR A 42 6.05 10.06 -7.36
C THR A 42 5.69 11.35 -6.63
N ALA A 43 5.91 11.41 -5.32
CA ALA A 43 5.66 12.61 -4.54
C ALA A 43 6.52 13.80 -5.01
N GLN A 44 7.79 13.57 -5.36
CA GLN A 44 8.66 14.61 -5.92
C GLN A 44 8.23 15.06 -7.31
N TYR A 45 7.98 14.12 -8.23
CA TYR A 45 7.60 14.42 -9.62
C TYR A 45 6.25 15.13 -9.73
N ALA A 46 5.30 14.78 -8.86
CA ALA A 46 3.96 15.38 -8.86
C ALA A 46 3.80 16.49 -7.80
N ASN A 47 4.87 16.87 -7.10
CA ASN A 47 4.86 17.88 -6.03
C ASN A 47 3.78 17.64 -4.96
N LEU A 48 3.74 16.42 -4.42
CA LEU A 48 2.77 15.96 -3.42
C LEU A 48 3.39 15.89 -2.03
N THR A 49 2.58 16.11 -0.99
CA THR A 49 2.96 15.78 0.39
C THR A 49 2.78 14.29 0.65
N LEU A 50 3.86 13.59 1.02
CA LEU A 50 3.85 12.16 1.29
C LEU A 50 3.62 11.88 2.78
N PHE A 51 2.66 11.02 3.09
CA PHE A 51 2.36 10.50 4.42
C PHE A 51 2.65 8.98 4.48
N PRO A 52 3.83 8.57 4.97
CA PRO A 52 4.30 7.19 4.88
C PRO A 52 3.92 6.37 6.13
N PHE A 53 2.74 5.73 6.11
CA PHE A 53 2.30 4.80 7.17
C PHE A 53 2.80 3.37 6.99
N ALA A 54 3.42 3.10 5.85
CA ALA A 54 3.95 1.80 5.49
C ALA A 54 5.05 1.27 6.45
N ARG A 55 4.98 -0.03 6.72
CA ARG A 55 5.96 -0.80 7.51
C ARG A 55 6.52 -1.96 6.71
N PHE A 56 7.76 -2.34 6.95
CA PHE A 56 8.38 -3.46 6.26
C PHE A 56 7.71 -4.81 6.53
N SER A 57 7.61 -5.64 5.50
CA SER A 57 7.09 -7.01 5.54
C SER A 57 5.67 -7.15 6.08
N ALA A 58 4.85 -6.11 6.00
CA ALA A 58 3.45 -6.22 6.40
C ALA A 58 2.70 -7.14 5.43
N THR A 59 1.95 -8.09 5.99
CA THR A 59 0.85 -8.79 5.34
C THR A 59 -0.38 -7.90 5.34
N CYS A 60 -1.42 -8.30 4.61
CA CYS A 60 -2.70 -7.62 4.64
C CYS A 60 -3.31 -7.65 6.05
N SER A 61 -3.47 -8.84 6.62
CA SER A 61 -3.94 -9.03 7.99
C SER A 61 -3.31 -10.28 8.61
N ASN A 62 -2.92 -10.15 9.88
CA ASN A 62 -2.45 -11.27 10.69
C ASN A 62 -3.55 -12.27 11.05
N ARG A 63 -4.82 -11.94 10.75
CA ARG A 63 -5.96 -12.86 10.90
C ARG A 63 -6.09 -13.84 9.73
N ILE A 64 -5.54 -13.50 8.57
CA ILE A 64 -5.51 -14.38 7.39
C ILE A 64 -4.26 -15.24 7.44
N ILE A 65 -3.11 -14.60 7.64
CA ILE A 65 -1.80 -15.24 7.69
C ILE A 65 -1.05 -14.63 8.86
N TYR A 66 -0.81 -15.43 9.90
CA TYR A 66 -0.05 -14.95 11.04
C TYR A 66 1.38 -14.65 10.63
N TRP A 67 1.79 -13.40 10.81
CA TRP A 67 3.14 -12.94 10.56
C TRP A 67 3.59 -12.08 11.74
N PRO A 68 4.81 -12.27 12.28
CA PRO A 68 5.25 -11.58 13.50
C PRO A 68 5.63 -10.10 13.27
N PHE A 69 5.11 -9.48 12.21
CA PHE A 69 5.31 -8.08 11.88
C PHE A 69 3.97 -7.33 11.84
N PRO A 70 3.97 -6.00 12.04
CA PRO A 70 2.74 -5.22 12.00
C PRO A 70 2.10 -5.25 10.61
N SER A 71 0.89 -5.81 10.53
CA SER A 71 0.09 -5.86 9.31
C SER A 71 -0.53 -4.50 8.97
N VAL A 72 -1.14 -4.40 7.78
CA VAL A 72 -1.87 -3.18 7.41
C VAL A 72 -3.13 -2.99 8.24
N PHE A 73 -3.95 -4.04 8.39
CA PHE A 73 -5.26 -3.92 9.02
C PHE A 73 -5.19 -3.77 10.54
N GLU A 74 -4.17 -4.35 11.18
CA GLU A 74 -4.00 -4.31 12.64
C GLU A 74 -3.07 -3.18 13.11
N SER A 75 -2.27 -2.55 12.24
CA SER A 75 -1.32 -1.49 12.66
C SER A 75 -1.37 -0.22 11.81
N GLN A 76 -1.06 -0.32 10.52
CA GLN A 76 -0.82 0.88 9.69
C GLN A 76 -2.09 1.72 9.49
N ARG A 77 -3.21 1.03 9.21
CA ARG A 77 -4.51 1.68 9.06
C ARG A 77 -5.03 2.25 10.38
N PRO A 78 -5.05 1.51 11.50
CA PRO A 78 -5.42 2.10 12.80
C PRO A 78 -4.60 3.34 13.16
N LEU A 79 -3.30 3.37 12.85
CA LEU A 79 -2.46 4.54 13.09
C LEU A 79 -2.90 5.74 12.23
N TYR A 80 -3.10 5.52 10.92
CA TYR A 80 -3.61 6.56 10.02
C TYR A 80 -4.94 7.13 10.51
N LEU A 81 -5.90 6.27 10.87
CA LEU A 81 -7.21 6.70 11.36
C LEU A 81 -7.07 7.48 12.67
N ALA A 82 -6.25 7.00 13.61
CA ALA A 82 -6.04 7.69 14.88
C ALA A 82 -5.42 9.09 14.69
N GLU A 83 -4.44 9.23 13.79
CA GLU A 83 -3.82 10.52 13.47
C GLU A 83 -4.77 11.46 12.72
N ASN A 84 -5.66 10.93 11.89
CA ASN A 84 -6.68 11.70 11.19
C ASN A 84 -7.77 12.18 12.17
N ASP A 85 -8.26 11.29 13.03
CA ASP A 85 -9.32 11.57 13.99
C ASP A 85 -8.86 12.53 15.10
N ASN A 86 -7.59 12.45 15.51
CA ASN A 86 -7.03 13.34 16.52
C ASN A 86 -6.53 14.68 15.93
N GLY A 87 -6.60 14.85 14.61
CA GLY A 87 -6.19 16.07 13.89
C GLY A 87 -4.68 16.27 13.75
N SER A 88 -3.86 15.25 14.05
CA SER A 88 -2.41 15.30 13.80
C SER A 88 -2.10 15.35 12.31
N ILE A 89 -2.94 14.72 11.49
CA ILE A 89 -2.99 14.92 10.05
C ILE A 89 -4.37 15.47 9.68
N VAL A 90 -4.40 16.44 8.75
CA VAL A 90 -5.64 16.99 8.22
C VAL A 90 -5.57 16.86 6.71
N LEU A 91 -6.41 15.98 6.16
CA LEU A 91 -6.40 15.62 4.75
C LEU A 91 -7.78 15.83 4.14
N ASP A 92 -7.86 16.54 3.01
CA ASP A 92 -9.05 16.50 2.18
C ASP A 92 -9.05 15.19 1.39
N ALA A 93 -10.03 14.32 1.66
CA ALA A 93 -10.17 13.03 1.01
C ALA A 93 -10.34 13.11 -0.53
N ARG A 94 -10.77 14.25 -1.07
CA ARG A 94 -10.88 14.51 -2.52
C ARG A 94 -9.55 14.87 -3.16
N GLU A 95 -8.64 15.48 -2.40
CA GLU A 95 -7.30 15.89 -2.85
C GLU A 95 -6.21 14.88 -2.43
N THR A 96 -6.62 13.77 -1.81
CA THR A 96 -5.72 12.75 -1.27
C THR A 96 -5.81 11.48 -2.08
N LEU A 97 -4.66 10.97 -2.53
CA LEU A 97 -4.50 9.66 -3.13
C LEU A 97 -4.04 8.66 -2.08
N TYR A 98 -4.84 7.64 -1.86
CA TYR A 98 -4.52 6.52 -0.98
C TYR A 98 -3.95 5.39 -1.82
N THR A 99 -2.73 4.95 -1.55
CA THR A 99 -2.08 3.89 -2.31
C THR A 99 -1.68 2.73 -1.43
N GLN A 100 -1.77 1.53 -2.01
CA GLN A 100 -1.51 0.28 -1.32
C GLN A 100 -0.85 -0.75 -2.25
N TRP A 101 0.30 -1.27 -1.82
CA TRP A 101 0.98 -2.44 -2.40
C TRP A 101 1.21 -3.55 -1.36
N ILE A 102 0.17 -4.34 -1.08
CA ILE A 102 0.19 -5.52 -0.20
C ILE A 102 -0.16 -6.78 -1.01
N GLY A 103 -0.08 -7.94 -0.38
CA GLY A 103 -0.36 -9.22 -1.01
C GLY A 103 0.90 -9.96 -1.43
N THR A 104 2.06 -9.31 -1.57
CA THR A 104 3.30 -10.01 -1.96
C THR A 104 3.87 -10.88 -0.83
N ASN A 105 3.75 -10.43 0.42
CA ASN A 105 4.24 -11.16 1.59
C ASN A 105 3.26 -12.27 2.00
N ASP A 106 1.99 -12.08 1.67
CA ASP A 106 0.88 -12.93 2.09
C ASP A 106 0.99 -14.38 1.58
N PRO A 107 1.17 -14.68 0.29
CA PRO A 107 1.26 -16.06 -0.19
C PRO A 107 2.61 -16.72 0.11
N GLY A 108 3.59 -15.98 0.64
CA GLY A 108 4.99 -16.38 0.64
C GLY A 108 5.37 -17.51 1.59
N ARG A 109 6.64 -17.53 1.99
CA ARG A 109 7.19 -18.56 2.88
C ARG A 109 6.37 -18.66 4.18
N TYR A 110 6.00 -19.88 4.57
CA TYR A 110 5.17 -20.20 5.74
C TYR A 110 3.71 -19.76 5.63
N SER A 111 3.15 -19.82 4.42
CA SER A 111 1.77 -19.41 4.13
C SER A 111 1.17 -20.28 3.02
N ILE A 112 0.33 -19.68 2.16
CA ILE A 112 -0.49 -20.30 1.13
C ILE A 112 0.36 -21.14 0.17
N LEU A 113 1.51 -20.63 -0.30
CA LEU A 113 2.35 -21.38 -1.25
C LEU A 113 3.02 -22.61 -0.63
N THR A 114 3.17 -22.65 0.70
CA THR A 114 3.76 -23.79 1.42
C THR A 114 2.72 -24.64 2.13
N GLY A 115 1.43 -24.35 1.97
CA GLY A 115 0.33 -25.05 2.65
C GLY A 115 0.41 -24.97 4.19
N SER A 116 1.02 -23.91 4.73
CA SER A 116 1.25 -23.78 6.17
C SER A 116 0.06 -23.17 6.93
N ASN A 117 -1.02 -22.81 6.22
CA ASN A 117 -2.28 -22.32 6.76
C ASN A 117 -3.45 -22.69 5.82
N ASP A 118 -4.68 -22.50 6.31
CA ASP A 118 -5.92 -22.80 5.56
C ASP A 118 -6.41 -21.64 4.67
N ALA A 119 -5.65 -20.54 4.60
CA ALA A 119 -6.05 -19.38 3.80
C ALA A 119 -5.86 -19.65 2.30
N SER A 120 -6.70 -19.02 1.49
CA SER A 120 -6.63 -19.08 0.04
C SER A 120 -6.14 -17.77 -0.58
N ILE A 121 -5.75 -17.82 -1.85
CA ILE A 121 -5.44 -16.60 -2.60
C ILE A 121 -6.65 -15.65 -2.69
N VAL A 122 -7.87 -16.20 -2.61
CA VAL A 122 -9.11 -15.42 -2.61
C VAL A 122 -9.20 -14.57 -1.35
N ASP A 123 -8.77 -15.08 -0.20
CA ASP A 123 -8.77 -14.32 1.07
C ASP A 123 -7.79 -13.14 1.01
N VAL A 124 -6.61 -13.36 0.41
CA VAL A 124 -5.60 -12.30 0.19
C VAL A 124 -6.14 -11.23 -0.75
N VAL A 125 -6.71 -11.62 -1.90
CA VAL A 125 -7.27 -10.67 -2.88
C VAL A 125 -8.44 -9.89 -2.29
N LYS A 126 -9.32 -10.56 -1.53
CA LYS A 126 -10.42 -9.91 -0.81
C LYS A 126 -9.89 -8.86 0.16
N CYS A 127 -8.86 -9.19 0.94
CA CYS A 127 -8.25 -8.25 1.86
C CYS A 127 -7.60 -7.05 1.13
N MET A 128 -6.82 -7.33 0.07
CA MET A 128 -6.12 -6.34 -0.76
C MET A 128 -7.05 -5.31 -1.40
N VAL A 129 -8.12 -5.78 -2.01
CA VAL A 129 -8.95 -4.95 -2.88
C VAL A 129 -10.25 -4.61 -2.18
N VAL A 130 -10.99 -5.62 -1.73
CA VAL A 130 -12.37 -5.44 -1.26
C VAL A 130 -12.40 -4.80 0.12
N ASP A 131 -11.71 -5.37 1.09
CA ASP A 131 -11.80 -4.89 2.47
C ASP A 131 -11.06 -3.56 2.65
N TRP A 132 -9.93 -3.38 1.97
CA TRP A 132 -9.16 -2.14 2.02
C TRP A 132 -9.95 -0.98 1.39
N THR A 133 -10.47 -1.14 0.17
CA THR A 133 -11.26 -0.08 -0.48
C THR A 133 -12.53 0.22 0.30
N LYS A 134 -13.24 -0.80 0.80
CA LYS A 134 -14.47 -0.61 1.59
C LYS A 134 -14.21 0.22 2.85
N VAL A 135 -13.12 -0.04 3.55
CA VAL A 135 -12.82 0.67 4.80
C VAL A 135 -12.42 2.11 4.52
N LEU A 136 -11.53 2.35 3.56
CA LEU A 136 -11.15 3.72 3.19
C LEU A 136 -12.33 4.52 2.64
N TYR A 137 -13.19 3.88 1.83
CA TYR A 137 -14.37 4.55 1.28
C TYR A 137 -15.35 5.00 2.38
N LYS A 138 -15.54 4.16 3.42
CA LYS A 138 -16.33 4.50 4.61
C LYS A 138 -15.74 5.68 5.39
N ASP A 139 -14.41 5.80 5.40
CA ASP A 139 -13.66 6.92 5.99
C ASP A 139 -13.66 8.19 5.13
N GLY A 140 -14.32 8.15 3.95
CA GLY A 140 -14.46 9.30 3.07
C GLY A 140 -13.46 9.36 1.92
N ALA A 141 -12.49 8.45 1.83
CA ALA A 141 -11.53 8.39 0.73
C ALA A 141 -12.23 8.26 -0.63
N ARG A 142 -11.73 8.98 -1.65
CA ARG A 142 -12.29 8.97 -3.01
C ARG A 142 -11.30 8.60 -4.10
N ASN A 143 -10.00 8.74 -3.85
CA ASN A 143 -8.97 8.37 -4.81
C ASN A 143 -8.12 7.24 -4.24
N SER A 144 -8.14 6.09 -4.91
CA SER A 144 -7.42 4.91 -4.47
C SER A 144 -6.59 4.32 -5.61
N LEU A 145 -5.31 4.03 -5.33
CA LEU A 145 -4.40 3.32 -6.21
C LEU A 145 -4.09 1.96 -5.59
N VAL A 146 -4.64 0.90 -6.17
CA VAL A 146 -4.37 -0.49 -5.76
C VAL A 146 -3.36 -1.08 -6.73
N GLN A 147 -2.33 -1.71 -6.19
CA GLN A 147 -1.25 -2.30 -6.97
C GLN A 147 -1.33 -3.82 -6.93
N ASN A 148 -1.13 -4.45 -8.09
CA ASN A 148 -1.06 -5.90 -8.20
C ASN A 148 0.14 -6.48 -7.44
N MET A 149 0.03 -7.73 -7.00
CA MET A 149 1.18 -8.48 -6.50
C MET A 149 2.28 -8.56 -7.56
N ILE A 150 3.54 -8.53 -7.12
CA ILE A 150 4.67 -8.74 -8.03
C ILE A 150 4.67 -10.20 -8.54
N PRO A 151 5.22 -10.46 -9.74
CA PRO A 151 5.44 -11.82 -10.21
C PRO A 151 6.43 -12.55 -9.29
N LEU A 152 5.91 -13.36 -8.36
CA LEU A 152 6.71 -14.05 -7.34
C LEU A 152 7.75 -14.98 -7.97
N ASN A 153 7.39 -15.65 -9.07
CA ASN A 153 8.27 -16.53 -9.85
C ASN A 153 9.49 -15.82 -10.45
N SER A 154 9.49 -14.48 -10.55
CA SER A 154 10.63 -13.69 -11.02
C SER A 154 11.50 -13.16 -9.87
N THR A 155 11.20 -13.53 -8.63
CA THR A 155 12.00 -13.14 -7.46
C THR A 155 12.97 -14.25 -7.08
N ILE A 156 14.16 -13.88 -6.59
CA ILE A 156 15.21 -14.83 -6.19
C ILE A 156 14.76 -15.84 -5.13
N LEU A 157 13.72 -15.52 -4.35
CA LEU A 157 13.19 -16.39 -3.31
C LEU A 157 12.51 -17.65 -3.89
N TYR A 158 12.03 -17.60 -5.14
CA TYR A 158 11.31 -18.70 -5.80
C TYR A 158 11.94 -19.11 -7.14
N ALA A 159 13.22 -18.76 -7.34
CA ALA A 159 13.99 -19.11 -8.53
C ALA A 159 14.64 -20.50 -8.42
#